data_AF-B0BH79-F1
#
_entry.id   AF-B0BH79-F1
#
_cell.length_a   1.000
_cell.length_b   1.000
_cell.length_c   1.000
_cell.angle_alpha   90.00
_cell.angle_beta   90.00
_cell.angle_gamma   90.00
#
_symmetry.space_group_name_H-M   'P 1'
#
loop_
_entity.id
_entity.type
_entity.pdbx_description
1 polymer ?
#
loop_
_entity_poly.entity_id
_entity_poly.type
_entity_poly.pdbx_seq_one_letter_code
_entity_poly.pdbx_strand_id
1 'polypeptide(L)'
;TLGKKMKHIVGIFDSKEDYKSQELEKAHRLCFDTNDDRTYAYFSLISPVFEKYAQQQTGVGINSINVLFLLTEIEYSNVLLELNLLKSKFISYPKSWNEHTGTKKIGNEPETIVQPLIFQNRVLKIIVTLESLIELAKATQKNIVYGNGVRYRPLSGKKPIPGVVTYS
;
A
#
# COMPACT_ATOMS: atom_id res chain seq x y z
N THR A 1 19.37 -13.53 -7.54
CA THR A 1 18.98 -13.25 -6.14
C THR A 1 17.48 -13.45 -6.03
N LEU A 2 16.99 -14.34 -5.18
CA LEU A 2 15.55 -14.58 -4.98
C LEU A 2 14.88 -13.25 -4.63
N GLY A 3 14.25 -12.60 -5.62
CA GLY A 3 13.50 -11.36 -5.44
C GLY A 3 12.46 -11.63 -4.38
N LYS A 4 12.69 -11.10 -3.16
CA LYS A 4 11.74 -11.24 -2.07
C LYS A 4 10.43 -10.66 -2.58
N LYS A 5 9.39 -11.50 -2.65
CA LYS A 5 8.02 -11.09 -3.01
C LYS A 5 7.54 -10.01 -2.04
N MET A 6 7.83 -8.75 -2.34
CA MET A 6 7.44 -7.61 -1.52
C MET A 6 6.07 -7.12 -1.96
N LYS A 7 5.17 -7.01 -1.00
CA LYS A 7 3.80 -6.57 -1.20
C LYS A 7 3.53 -5.39 -0.29
N HIS A 8 2.73 -4.45 -0.77
CA HIS A 8 2.17 -3.38 0.03
C HIS A 8 0.72 -3.75 0.32
N ILE A 9 0.35 -3.77 1.61
CA ILE A 9 -0.99 -4.11 2.06
C ILE A 9 -1.54 -2.95 2.87
N VAL A 10 -2.79 -2.58 2.59
CA VAL A 10 -3.56 -1.63 3.38
C VAL A 10 -4.93 -2.24 3.67
N GLY A 11 -5.42 -2.13 4.89
CA GLY A 11 -6.71 -2.70 5.27
C GLY A 11 -7.15 -2.35 6.69
N ILE A 12 -8.32 -2.83 7.07
CA ILE A 12 -8.93 -2.54 8.38
C ILE A 12 -8.35 -3.48 9.43
N PHE A 13 -7.95 -2.91 10.56
CA PHE A 13 -7.36 -3.59 11.70
C PHE A 13 -8.15 -3.33 12.99
N ASP A 14 -8.41 -4.38 13.75
CA ASP A 14 -9.11 -4.30 15.03
C ASP A 14 -8.14 -3.95 16.17
N SER A 15 -8.33 -2.80 16.81
CA SER A 15 -7.40 -2.25 17.81
C SER A 15 -7.25 -3.08 19.09
N LYS A 16 -8.09 -4.12 19.29
CA LYS A 16 -8.11 -4.97 20.49
C LYS A 16 -7.07 -6.11 20.46
N GLU A 17 -6.38 -6.33 19.35
CA GLU A 17 -5.42 -7.44 19.18
C GLU A 17 -4.02 -6.92 18.77
N ASP A 18 -3.00 -7.79 18.83
CA ASP A 18 -1.66 -7.43 18.33
C ASP A 18 -1.62 -7.56 16.81
N TYR A 19 -1.59 -6.41 16.10
CA TYR A 19 -1.50 -6.33 14.64
C TYR A 19 -0.30 -7.07 14.04
N LYS A 20 0.70 -7.40 14.87
CA LYS A 20 1.86 -8.20 14.47
C LYS A 20 1.54 -9.68 14.26
N SER A 21 0.30 -10.13 14.48
CA SER A 21 -0.07 -11.55 14.43
C SER A 21 -1.27 -11.91 13.54
N GLN A 22 -2.03 -10.94 13.04
CA GLN A 22 -3.33 -11.20 12.41
C GLN A 22 -3.35 -11.03 10.89
N GLU A 23 -3.95 -12.00 10.20
CA GLU A 23 -4.30 -11.85 8.78
C GLU A 23 -5.47 -10.88 8.63
N LEU A 24 -5.33 -9.89 7.74
CA LEU A 24 -6.45 -9.03 7.37
C LEU A 24 -7.42 -9.79 6.49
N GLU A 25 -8.72 -9.61 6.72
CA GLU A 25 -9.74 -10.19 5.86
C GLU A 25 -9.54 -9.75 4.41
N LYS A 26 -9.64 -10.70 3.47
CA LYS A 26 -9.42 -10.44 2.04
C LYS A 26 -10.36 -9.37 1.49
N ALA A 27 -11.59 -9.32 1.99
CA ALA A 27 -12.59 -8.31 1.60
C ALA A 27 -12.24 -6.90 2.11
N HIS A 28 -11.45 -6.79 3.17
CA HIS A 28 -11.11 -5.55 3.85
C HIS A 28 -9.65 -5.15 3.67
N ARG A 29 -9.01 -5.60 2.58
CA ARG A 29 -7.64 -5.23 2.24
C ARG A 29 -7.41 -5.01 0.76
N LEU A 30 -6.51 -4.08 0.45
CA LEU A 30 -5.87 -3.95 -0.87
C LEU A 30 -4.44 -4.47 -0.79
N CYS A 31 -3.98 -5.07 -1.89
CA CYS A 31 -2.64 -5.63 -2.00
C CYS A 31 -2.03 -5.24 -3.34
N PHE A 32 -0.80 -4.72 -3.30
CA PHE A 32 0.00 -4.35 -4.46
C PHE A 32 1.30 -5.15 -4.45
N ASP A 33 1.63 -5.84 -5.53
CA ASP A 33 2.85 -6.65 -5.63
C ASP A 33 3.94 -5.87 -6.33
N THR A 34 5.04 -5.61 -5.64
CA THR A 34 6.19 -4.88 -6.22
C THR A 34 6.90 -5.63 -7.35
N ASN A 35 6.61 -6.91 -7.53
CA ASN A 35 7.16 -7.70 -8.63
C ASN A 35 6.23 -7.72 -9.86
N ASP A 36 4.99 -7.25 -9.72
CA ASP A 36 4.09 -6.98 -10.86
C ASP A 36 4.10 -5.46 -11.09
N ASP A 37 4.89 -5.05 -12.10
CA ASP A 37 5.09 -3.65 -12.50
C ASP A 37 3.77 -2.89 -12.61
N ARG A 38 2.71 -3.53 -13.13
CA ARG A 38 1.39 -2.91 -13.25
C ARG A 38 0.77 -2.64 -11.89
N THR A 39 0.82 -3.58 -10.95
CA THR A 39 0.24 -3.33 -9.61
C THR A 39 1.06 -2.32 -8.82
N TYR A 40 2.38 -2.33 -8.99
CA TYR A 40 3.26 -1.32 -8.40
C TYR A 40 2.98 0.08 -8.96
N ALA A 41 2.72 0.21 -10.26
CA ALA A 41 2.32 1.48 -10.87
C ALA A 41 1.03 2.06 -10.26
N TYR A 42 0.05 1.21 -9.95
CA TYR A 42 -1.14 1.66 -9.23
C TYR A 42 -0.82 2.11 -7.80
N PHE A 43 0.08 1.41 -7.13
CA PHE A 43 0.52 1.79 -5.78
C PHE A 43 1.28 3.12 -5.79
N SER A 44 2.21 3.34 -6.72
CA SER A 44 3.00 4.58 -6.81
C SER A 44 2.13 5.83 -7.02
N LEU A 45 0.95 5.67 -7.65
CA LEU A 45 -0.01 6.76 -7.83
C LEU A 45 -0.74 7.15 -6.54
N ILE A 46 -0.95 6.20 -5.61
CA ILE A 46 -1.69 6.43 -4.35
C ILE A 46 -0.79 6.59 -3.13
N SER A 47 0.43 6.04 -3.16
CA SER A 47 1.35 6.00 -2.02
C SER A 47 1.71 7.38 -1.46
N PRO A 48 1.76 8.49 -2.25
CA PRO A 48 2.08 9.81 -1.70
C PRO A 48 1.12 10.28 -0.60
N VAL A 49 -0.15 9.87 -0.65
CA VAL A 49 -1.17 10.19 0.39
C VAL A 49 -0.75 9.66 1.77
N PHE A 50 0.01 8.57 1.77
CA PHE A 50 0.36 7.83 2.98
C PHE A 50 1.79 8.10 3.45
N GLU A 51 2.62 8.79 2.64
CA GLU A 51 4.05 8.99 2.87
C GLU A 51 4.36 9.65 4.22
N LYS A 52 3.64 10.72 4.55
CA LYS A 52 3.87 11.45 5.80
C LYS A 52 3.62 10.60 7.05
N TYR A 53 2.64 9.69 7.00
CA TYR A 53 2.31 8.82 8.12
C TYR A 53 3.36 7.72 8.30
N ALA A 54 3.87 7.18 7.19
CA ALA A 54 5.02 6.28 7.22
C ALA A 54 6.23 6.97 7.87
N GLN A 55 6.57 8.18 7.44
CA GLN A 55 7.70 8.94 7.98
C GLN A 55 7.53 9.26 9.47
N GLN A 56 6.35 9.72 9.88
CA GLN A 56 6.07 10.11 11.28
C GLN A 56 6.13 8.92 12.24
N GLN A 57 5.61 7.75 11.86
CA GLN A 57 5.51 6.61 12.77
C GLN A 57 6.69 5.65 12.69
N THR A 58 7.39 5.62 11.55
CA THR A 58 8.46 4.64 11.31
C THR A 58 9.83 5.26 11.03
N GLY A 59 9.90 6.57 10.82
CA GLY A 59 11.13 7.27 10.45
C GLY A 59 11.61 6.99 9.02
N VAL A 60 10.86 6.24 8.24
CA VAL A 60 11.21 5.86 6.86
C VAL A 60 10.05 6.09 5.89
N GLY A 61 10.36 6.29 4.61
CA GLY A 61 9.34 6.51 3.58
C GLY A 61 8.57 5.26 3.20
N ILE A 62 7.40 5.41 2.58
CA ILE A 62 6.45 4.31 2.33
C ILE A 62 6.98 3.22 1.40
N ASN A 63 7.93 3.57 0.55
CA ASN A 63 8.61 2.66 -0.38
C ASN A 63 9.76 1.87 0.28
N SER A 64 10.10 2.18 1.54
CA SER A 64 11.19 1.51 2.26
C SER A 64 10.84 0.06 2.56
N ILE A 65 11.87 -0.78 2.71
CA ILE A 65 11.67 -2.19 3.06
C ILE A 65 11.35 -2.27 4.56
N ASN A 66 10.18 -2.83 4.92
CA ASN A 66 9.68 -3.06 6.30
C ASN A 66 8.98 -1.87 6.97
N VAL A 67 8.10 -1.20 6.24
CA VAL A 67 7.18 -0.18 6.78
C VAL A 67 5.97 -0.87 7.41
N LEU A 68 5.57 -0.42 8.60
CA LEU A 68 4.33 -0.79 9.28
C LEU A 68 3.84 0.36 10.14
N PHE A 69 2.66 0.90 9.83
CA PHE A 69 2.06 2.01 10.57
C PHE A 69 0.54 1.88 10.61
N LEU A 70 -0.09 2.65 11.50
CA LEU A 70 -1.53 2.68 11.69
C LEU A 70 -2.06 4.08 11.39
N LEU A 71 -3.19 4.16 10.71
CA LEU A 71 -4.01 5.37 10.70
C LEU A 71 -5.12 5.16 11.71
N THR A 72 -5.24 6.10 12.62
CA THR A 72 -6.29 6.21 13.62
C THR A 72 -7.36 7.19 13.17
N GLU A 73 -8.43 7.29 13.95
CA GLU A 73 -9.54 8.21 13.68
C GLU A 73 -9.10 9.67 13.47
N ILE A 74 -8.03 10.10 14.15
CA ILE A 74 -7.48 11.45 14.05
C ILE A 74 -6.99 11.74 12.63
N GLU A 75 -6.40 10.75 11.95
CA GLU A 75 -5.84 10.92 10.62
C GLU A 75 -6.89 10.83 9.49
N TYR A 76 -8.03 10.18 9.72
CA TYR A 76 -8.99 9.80 8.66
C TYR A 76 -9.49 10.98 7.83
N SER A 77 -9.91 12.06 8.47
CA SER A 77 -10.44 13.24 7.77
C SER A 77 -9.42 13.82 6.77
N ASN A 78 -8.14 13.83 7.16
CA ASN A 78 -7.09 14.33 6.29
C ASN A 78 -6.79 13.35 5.14
N VAL A 79 -6.71 12.04 5.43
CA VAL A 79 -6.50 11.03 4.38
C VAL A 79 -7.61 11.05 3.34
N LEU A 80 -8.86 11.15 3.79
CA LEU A 80 -10.03 11.25 2.90
C LEU A 80 -9.97 12.51 2.03
N LEU A 81 -9.57 13.64 2.60
CA LEU A 81 -9.36 14.87 1.83
C LEU A 81 -8.31 14.70 0.74
N GLU A 82 -7.15 14.13 1.07
CA GLU A 82 -6.06 13.88 0.11
C GLU A 82 -6.48 12.89 -0.99
N LEU A 83 -7.22 11.82 -0.63
CA LEU A 83 -7.78 10.87 -1.59
C LEU A 83 -8.78 11.56 -2.54
N ASN A 84 -9.63 12.44 -2.04
CA ASN A 84 -10.60 13.18 -2.86
C ASN A 84 -9.90 14.18 -3.81
N LEU A 85 -8.84 14.85 -3.35
CA LEU A 85 -8.00 15.69 -4.21
C LEU A 85 -7.32 14.86 -5.31
N LEU A 86 -6.78 13.69 -4.94
CA LEU A 86 -6.15 12.77 -5.88
C LEU A 86 -7.17 12.23 -6.90
N LYS A 87 -8.38 11.89 -6.46
CA LYS A 87 -9.51 11.48 -7.31
C LYS A 87 -9.87 12.57 -8.32
N SER A 88 -10.04 13.81 -7.85
CA SER A 88 -10.34 14.97 -8.69
C SER A 88 -9.25 15.20 -9.74
N LYS A 89 -7.98 15.06 -9.36
CA LYS A 89 -6.84 15.11 -10.27
C LYS A 89 -6.93 14.02 -11.34
N PHE A 90 -7.21 12.76 -10.97
CA PHE A 90 -7.27 11.68 -11.96
C PHE A 90 -8.49 11.73 -12.88
N ILE A 91 -9.58 12.40 -12.52
CA ILE A 91 -10.73 12.60 -13.41
C ILE A 91 -10.33 13.40 -14.66
N SER A 92 -9.38 14.33 -14.57
CA SER A 92 -8.91 15.11 -15.71
C SER A 92 -7.88 14.38 -16.59
N TYR A 93 -7.38 13.22 -16.16
CA TYR A 93 -6.40 12.45 -16.92
C TYR A 93 -7.07 11.75 -18.13
N PRO A 94 -6.28 11.33 -19.13
CA PRO A 94 -6.76 10.44 -20.18
C PRO A 94 -7.32 9.13 -19.61
N LYS A 95 -8.21 8.46 -20.37
CA LYS A 95 -8.77 7.15 -20.00
C LYS A 95 -7.70 6.09 -19.72
N SER A 96 -6.55 6.21 -20.38
CA SER A 96 -5.36 5.41 -20.11
C SER A 96 -4.08 6.15 -20.47
N TRP A 97 -2.99 5.88 -19.75
CA TRP A 97 -1.66 6.44 -20.00
C TRP A 97 -0.57 5.45 -19.55
N ASN A 98 0.66 5.64 -20.01
CA ASN A 98 1.81 4.87 -19.53
C ASN A 98 2.44 5.59 -18.34
N GLU A 99 2.57 4.89 -17.21
CA GLU A 99 3.14 5.45 -15.98
C GLU A 99 4.61 5.06 -15.86
N HIS A 100 5.52 6.01 -15.70
CA HIS A 100 6.93 5.71 -15.49
C HIS A 100 7.19 5.29 -14.05
N THR A 101 7.47 3.99 -13.83
CA THR A 101 7.71 3.45 -12.47
C THR A 101 9.19 3.23 -12.16
N GLY A 102 10.09 3.57 -13.08
CA GLY A 102 11.53 3.43 -12.95
C GLY A 102 12.14 2.61 -14.07
N THR A 103 13.27 1.99 -13.77
CA THR A 103 14.07 1.24 -14.74
C THR A 103 14.41 -0.16 -14.23
N LYS A 104 14.67 -1.08 -15.16
CA LYS A 104 15.00 -2.48 -14.85
C LYS A 104 16.16 -2.96 -15.72
N LYS A 105 17.13 -3.59 -15.08
CA LYS A 105 18.25 -4.27 -15.72
C LYS A 105 18.19 -5.76 -15.43
N ILE A 106 18.25 -6.60 -16.47
CA ILE A 106 18.26 -8.06 -16.33
C ILE A 106 19.64 -8.58 -16.74
N GLY A 107 20.43 -9.01 -15.75
CA GLY A 107 21.80 -9.49 -15.99
C GLY A 107 22.67 -8.41 -16.64
N ASN A 108 23.23 -8.74 -17.82
CA ASN A 108 24.10 -7.85 -18.58
C ASN A 108 23.37 -7.05 -19.66
N GLU A 109 22.04 -7.14 -19.76
CA GLU A 109 21.26 -6.37 -20.73
C GLU A 109 21.29 -4.86 -20.43
N PRO A 110 21.07 -4.00 -21.44
CA PRO A 110 20.83 -2.58 -21.22
C PRO A 110 19.66 -2.33 -20.27
N GLU A 111 19.72 -1.23 -19.54
CA GLU A 111 18.65 -0.81 -18.65
C GLU A 111 17.41 -0.41 -19.47
N THR A 112 16.26 -0.99 -19.11
CA THR A 112 14.98 -0.77 -19.77
C THR A 112 14.08 0.09 -18.89
N ILE A 113 13.30 0.99 -19.51
CA ILE A 113 12.32 1.80 -18.78
C ILE A 113 11.07 0.95 -18.54
N VAL A 114 10.59 0.94 -17.30
CA VAL A 114 9.34 0.26 -16.92
C VAL A 114 8.19 1.27 -17.01
N GLN A 115 7.28 1.03 -17.97
CA GLN A 115 6.15 1.92 -18.25
C GLN A 115 4.81 1.18 -18.37
N PRO A 116 4.19 0.74 -17.27
CA PRO A 116 2.94 0.00 -17.33
C PRO A 116 1.78 0.88 -17.80
N LEU A 117 0.89 0.31 -18.61
CA LEU A 117 -0.36 0.97 -19.01
C LEU A 117 -1.33 1.03 -17.82
N ILE A 118 -1.71 2.26 -17.44
CA ILE A 118 -2.67 2.56 -16.41
C ILE A 118 -4.02 2.89 -17.03
N PHE A 119 -5.08 2.35 -16.44
CA PHE A 119 -6.47 2.72 -16.74
C PHE A 119 -7.05 3.62 -15.65
N GLN A 120 -7.60 4.77 -16.06
CA GLN A 120 -8.20 5.78 -15.18
C GLN A 120 -9.26 5.17 -14.25
N ASN A 121 -10.22 4.43 -14.82
CA ASN A 121 -11.31 3.81 -14.05
C ASN A 121 -10.79 2.89 -12.94
N ARG A 122 -9.64 2.24 -13.15
CA ARG A 122 -9.05 1.34 -12.14
C ARG A 122 -8.38 2.14 -11.02
N VAL A 123 -7.71 3.24 -11.33
CA VAL A 123 -7.19 4.16 -10.30
C VAL A 123 -8.33 4.71 -9.45
N LEU A 124 -9.40 5.21 -10.09
CA LEU A 124 -10.58 5.72 -9.39
C LEU A 124 -11.24 4.66 -8.51
N LYS A 125 -11.36 3.41 -9.00
CA LYS A 125 -11.89 2.30 -8.21
C LYS A 125 -11.02 1.98 -6.98
N ILE A 126 -9.69 2.05 -7.11
CA ILE A 126 -8.77 1.86 -5.98
C ILE A 126 -8.99 2.95 -4.94
N ILE A 127 -9.07 4.21 -5.37
CA ILE A 127 -9.33 5.35 -4.47
C ILE A 127 -10.67 5.19 -3.75
N VAL A 128 -11.75 4.87 -4.47
CA VAL A 128 -13.07 4.62 -3.88
C VAL A 128 -13.04 3.45 -2.89
N THR A 129 -12.25 2.42 -3.17
CA THR A 129 -12.08 1.30 -2.25
C THR A 129 -11.35 1.73 -0.98
N LEU A 130 -10.30 2.56 -1.09
CA LEU A 130 -9.60 3.13 0.07
C LEU A 130 -10.52 4.03 0.91
N GLU A 131 -11.28 4.92 0.26
CA GLU A 131 -12.30 5.75 0.91
C GLU A 131 -13.28 4.86 1.70
N SER A 132 -13.79 3.81 1.07
CA SER A 132 -14.74 2.88 1.70
C SER A 132 -14.14 2.14 2.90
N LEU A 133 -12.86 1.73 2.82
CA LEU A 133 -12.18 1.08 3.94
C LEU A 133 -12.03 2.03 5.13
N ILE A 134 -11.67 3.29 4.88
CA ILE A 134 -11.52 4.30 5.93
C ILE A 134 -12.87 4.61 6.59
N GLU A 135 -13.94 4.79 5.80
CA GLU A 135 -15.28 5.02 6.34
C GLU A 135 -15.79 3.82 7.14
N LEU A 136 -15.53 2.60 6.67
CA LEU A 136 -15.88 1.38 7.41
C LEU A 136 -15.08 1.27 8.71
N ALA A 137 -13.78 1.59 8.70
CA ALA A 137 -12.94 1.60 9.89
C ALA A 137 -13.48 2.63 10.91
N LYS A 138 -13.83 3.83 10.45
CA LYS A 138 -14.46 4.87 11.28
C LYS A 138 -15.79 4.40 11.88
N ALA A 139 -16.69 3.85 11.07
CA ALA A 139 -18.00 3.37 11.52
C ALA A 139 -17.91 2.21 12.52
N THR A 140 -16.84 1.40 12.44
CA THR A 140 -16.62 0.24 13.31
C THR A 140 -15.63 0.51 14.45
N GLN A 141 -15.17 1.75 14.62
CA GLN A 141 -14.17 2.15 15.62
C GLN A 141 -12.87 1.32 15.52
N LYS A 142 -12.47 1.01 14.28
CA LYS A 142 -11.26 0.26 13.92
C LYS A 142 -10.22 1.19 13.31
N ASN A 143 -8.99 0.69 13.21
CA ASN A 143 -7.86 1.39 12.60
C ASN A 143 -7.65 0.94 11.15
N ILE A 144 -6.94 1.74 10.34
CA ILE A 144 -6.37 1.26 9.08
C ILE A 144 -4.91 0.91 9.32
N VAL A 145 -4.48 -0.28 8.92
CA VAL A 145 -3.07 -0.67 8.97
C VAL A 145 -2.49 -0.67 7.56
N TYR A 146 -1.25 -0.24 7.48
CA TYR A 146 -0.42 -0.38 6.29
C TYR A 146 0.82 -1.22 6.61
N GLY A 147 1.20 -2.15 5.74
CA GLY A 147 2.42 -2.93 5.90
C GLY A 147 3.09 -3.35 4.60
N ASN A 148 4.43 -3.41 4.60
CA ASN A 148 5.25 -3.99 3.53
C ASN A 148 6.43 -4.85 4.07
N GLY A 149 7.24 -5.45 3.17
CA GLY A 149 8.40 -6.28 3.54
C GLY A 149 8.13 -7.51 4.44
N VAL A 150 8.95 -7.71 5.49
CA VAL A 150 8.72 -8.76 6.50
C VAL A 150 7.53 -8.43 7.40
N ARG A 151 7.28 -7.12 7.59
CA ARG A 151 6.23 -6.60 8.47
C ARG A 151 4.81 -6.82 7.94
N TYR A 152 4.61 -7.03 6.62
CA TYR A 152 3.29 -7.38 6.07
C TYR A 152 2.90 -8.85 6.26
N ARG A 153 3.83 -9.74 6.61
CA ARG A 153 3.56 -11.19 6.67
C ARG A 153 2.36 -11.54 7.55
N PRO A 154 2.23 -10.98 8.77
CA PRO A 154 1.03 -11.17 9.60
C PRO A 154 -0.23 -10.76 8.83
N LEU A 155 -0.23 -9.54 8.26
CA LEU A 155 -1.36 -8.99 7.50
C LEU A 155 -1.81 -9.87 6.32
N SER A 156 -0.89 -10.66 5.76
CA SER A 156 -1.13 -11.58 4.64
C SER A 156 -1.39 -13.04 5.03
N GLY A 157 -1.42 -13.37 6.33
CA GLY A 157 -1.56 -14.74 6.83
C GLY A 157 -0.34 -15.63 6.60
N LYS A 158 0.80 -15.05 6.21
CA LYS A 158 2.05 -15.80 6.01
C LYS A 158 2.75 -15.97 7.34
N LYS A 159 3.02 -17.23 7.72
CA LYS A 159 3.86 -17.53 8.88
C LYS A 159 5.24 -16.86 8.73
N PRO A 160 5.84 -16.34 9.81
CA PRO A 160 7.24 -15.95 9.79
C PRO A 160 8.10 -17.14 9.35
N ILE A 161 9.19 -16.87 8.62
CA ILE A 161 10.13 -17.93 8.27
C ILE A 161 10.77 -18.37 9.61
N PRO A 162 10.87 -19.67 9.91
CA PRO A 162 11.53 -20.15 11.12
C PRO A 162 12.92 -19.51 11.26
N GLY A 163 13.22 -18.94 12.43
CA GLY A 163 14.53 -18.31 12.73
C GLY A 163 14.60 -16.79 12.66
N VAL A 164 13.51 -16.08 12.32
CA VAL A 164 13.47 -14.60 12.42
C VAL A 164 13.01 -14.19 13.83
N VAL A 165 13.96 -13.80 14.68
CA VAL A 165 13.69 -13.22 16.01
C VAL A 165 13.21 -11.77 15.82
N THR A 166 11.97 -11.49 16.18
CA THR A 166 11.48 -10.11 16.33
C THR A 166 11.87 -9.62 17.72
N TYR A 167 12.82 -8.69 17.79
CA TYR A 167 13.03 -7.90 19.01
C TYR A 167 11.87 -6.90 19.15
N SER A 168 11.21 -6.96 20.31
CA SER A 168 10.12 -6.08 20.76
C SER A 168 10.65 -4.75 21.27
#